data_AF-A0A127A4P2-F1
#
_entry.id   AF-A0A127A4P2-F1
#
_cell.length_a   1.000
_cell.length_b   1.000
_cell.length_c   1.000
_cell.angle_alpha   90.00
_cell.angle_beta   90.00
_cell.angle_gamma   90.00
#
_symmetry.space_group_name_H-M   'P 1'
#
loop_
_entity.id
_entity.type
_entity.pdbx_description
1 polymer ?
#
loop_
_entity_poly.entity_id
_entity_poly.type
_entity_poly.pdbx_seq_one_letter_code
_entity_poly.pdbx_strand_id
1 'polypeptide(L)'
;MISDSIPWRDELLRVAERLERKSLQRRWTERSSFIVERDVMTSAYAIRRLLEAGKVSRATYSATVPVLSHPARGVRPDAWNRHEIWDLYDLESPQKVQLALRKYCNQLIHSFVWAISADEHKNLFDGVFAASEKECRERLYFVPVESIIDICRRIGGEDIWGVNLRRDSSGAAYWVSLTREEVEAEHFEI
;
A
#
# COMPACT_ATOMS: atom_id res chain seq x y z
N MET A 1 -1.46 -12.72 -14.39
CA MET A 1 -2.84 -13.20 -14.32
C MET A 1 -3.01 -13.95 -13.00
N ILE A 2 -3.97 -13.52 -12.17
CA ILE A 2 -4.47 -14.31 -11.03
C ILE A 2 -5.84 -14.83 -11.45
N SER A 3 -6.10 -16.12 -11.26
CA SER A 3 -7.37 -16.75 -11.65
C SER A 3 -8.48 -16.41 -10.66
N ASP A 4 -8.18 -16.59 -9.38
CA ASP A 4 -9.08 -16.33 -8.26
C ASP A 4 -8.56 -15.18 -7.41
N SER A 5 -9.44 -14.23 -7.07
CA SER A 5 -9.14 -13.09 -6.20
C SER A 5 -9.38 -13.38 -4.72
N ILE A 6 -10.20 -14.39 -4.39
CA ILE A 6 -10.64 -14.65 -3.00
C ILE A 6 -9.45 -14.92 -2.08
N PRO A 7 -8.50 -15.82 -2.40
CA PRO A 7 -7.37 -16.09 -1.51
C PRO A 7 -6.49 -14.87 -1.25
N TRP A 8 -6.38 -13.97 -2.23
CA TRP A 8 -5.62 -12.73 -2.10
C TRP A 8 -6.33 -11.75 -1.17
N ARG A 9 -7.66 -11.63 -1.30
CA ARG A 9 -8.49 -10.78 -0.44
C ARG A 9 -8.48 -11.28 1.01
N ASP A 10 -8.63 -12.58 1.21
CA ASP A 10 -8.52 -13.21 2.54
C ASP A 10 -7.17 -12.94 3.19
N GLU A 11 -6.07 -13.03 2.43
CA GLU A 11 -4.75 -12.74 2.97
C GLU A 11 -4.59 -11.26 3.33
N LEU A 12 -5.19 -10.32 2.58
CA LEU A 12 -5.19 -8.90 2.94
C LEU A 12 -5.91 -8.66 4.27
N LEU A 13 -7.05 -9.31 4.51
CA LEU A 13 -7.75 -9.24 5.79
C LEU A 13 -6.88 -9.77 6.94
N ARG A 14 -6.22 -10.91 6.74
CA ARG A 14 -5.30 -11.48 7.75
C ARG A 14 -4.09 -10.57 8.00
N VAL A 15 -3.54 -9.94 6.97
CA VAL A 15 -2.45 -8.95 7.11
C VAL A 15 -2.93 -7.77 7.96
N ALA A 16 -4.13 -7.24 7.69
CA ALA A 16 -4.69 -6.14 8.47
C ALA A 16 -4.81 -6.50 9.96
N GLU A 17 -5.34 -7.67 10.30
CA GLU A 17 -5.44 -8.16 11.69
C GLU A 17 -4.06 -8.36 12.34
N ARG A 18 -3.05 -8.81 11.58
CA ARG A 18 -1.69 -8.97 12.09
C ARG A 18 -1.05 -7.61 12.38
N LEU A 19 -1.19 -6.64 11.47
CA LEU A 19 -0.64 -5.29 11.63
C LEU A 19 -1.34 -4.53 12.76
N GLU A 20 -2.65 -4.68 12.93
CA GLU A 20 -3.38 -4.11 14.08
C GLU A 20 -2.89 -4.68 15.42
N ARG A 21 -2.61 -5.99 15.49
CA ARG A 21 -1.97 -6.56 16.69
C ARG A 21 -0.54 -6.04 16.89
N LYS A 22 0.18 -5.76 15.80
CA LYS A 22 1.55 -5.21 15.86
C LYS A 22 1.57 -3.77 16.36
N SER A 23 0.58 -2.95 16.02
CA SER A 23 0.49 -1.57 16.51
C SER A 23 0.26 -1.51 18.03
N LEU A 24 -0.28 -2.57 18.63
CA LEU A 24 -0.46 -2.68 20.08
C LEU A 24 0.71 -3.39 20.80
N GLN A 25 1.69 -3.91 20.06
CA GLN A 25 2.76 -4.74 20.60
C GLN A 25 3.86 -3.88 21.25
N ARG A 26 4.12 -4.12 22.54
CA ARG A 26 5.17 -3.40 23.30
C ARG A 26 6.57 -3.99 23.16
N ARG A 27 6.70 -5.32 23.10
CA ARG A 27 8.01 -5.99 23.05
C ARG A 27 8.38 -6.31 21.62
N TRP A 28 9.45 -5.72 21.09
CA TRP A 28 9.93 -5.99 19.73
C TRP A 28 11.13 -6.94 19.72
N THR A 29 11.16 -7.76 18.68
CA THR A 29 12.24 -8.70 18.37
C THR A 29 12.52 -8.57 16.88
N GLU A 30 13.68 -9.04 16.40
CA GLU A 30 13.97 -9.08 14.97
C GLU A 30 12.88 -9.82 14.18
N ARG A 31 12.34 -10.91 14.75
CA ARG A 31 11.20 -11.63 14.18
C ARG A 31 9.95 -10.75 14.05
N SER A 32 9.72 -9.81 14.96
CA SER A 32 8.60 -8.88 14.87
C SER A 32 8.78 -7.92 13.70
N SER A 33 9.99 -7.37 13.55
CA SER A 33 10.36 -6.52 12.41
C SER A 33 10.19 -7.24 11.08
N PHE A 34 10.71 -8.47 10.98
CA PHE A 34 10.54 -9.30 9.79
C PHE A 34 9.07 -9.55 9.45
N ILE A 35 8.21 -9.85 10.43
CA ILE A 35 6.78 -10.10 10.18
C ILE A 35 6.11 -8.85 9.60
N VAL A 36 6.41 -7.66 10.14
CA VAL A 36 5.86 -6.40 9.63
C VAL A 36 6.35 -6.15 8.20
N GLU A 37 7.65 -6.24 7.96
CA GLU A 37 8.23 -6.05 6.63
C GLU A 37 7.60 -7.00 5.60
N ARG A 38 7.57 -8.30 5.92
CA ARG A 38 6.95 -9.31 5.08
C ARG A 38 5.48 -8.99 4.81
N ASP A 39 4.70 -8.67 5.83
CA ASP A 39 3.26 -8.43 5.70
C ASP A 39 2.96 -7.17 4.88
N VAL A 40 3.73 -6.09 5.06
CA VAL A 40 3.59 -4.86 4.28
C VAL A 40 3.98 -5.09 2.82
N MET A 41 5.10 -5.75 2.54
CA MET A 41 5.52 -6.03 1.15
C MET A 41 4.56 -7.00 0.45
N THR A 42 4.12 -8.05 1.14
CA THR A 42 3.23 -9.07 0.56
C THR A 42 1.83 -8.50 0.31
N SER A 43 1.30 -7.66 1.21
CA SER A 43 0.03 -6.97 0.96
C SER A 43 0.13 -5.98 -0.20
N ALA A 44 1.21 -5.19 -0.29
CA ALA A 44 1.43 -4.30 -1.43
C ALA A 44 1.48 -5.08 -2.75
N TYR A 45 2.17 -6.22 -2.78
CA TYR A 45 2.19 -7.11 -3.94
C TYR A 45 0.81 -7.67 -4.27
N ALA A 46 0.08 -8.21 -3.28
CA ALA A 46 -1.27 -8.75 -3.47
C ALA A 46 -2.24 -7.70 -4.06
N ILE A 47 -2.24 -6.49 -3.49
CA ILE A 47 -3.03 -5.36 -3.99
C ILE A 47 -2.63 -5.06 -5.44
N ARG A 48 -1.34 -4.97 -5.74
CA ARG A 48 -0.86 -4.68 -7.09
C ARG A 48 -1.33 -5.75 -8.10
N ARG A 49 -1.33 -7.02 -7.71
CA ARG A 49 -1.82 -8.12 -8.57
C ARG A 49 -3.32 -8.06 -8.81
N LEU A 50 -4.10 -7.72 -7.78
CA LEU A 50 -5.56 -7.51 -7.91
C LEU A 50 -5.86 -6.34 -8.85
N LEU A 51 -5.12 -5.22 -8.74
CA LEU A 51 -5.24 -4.08 -9.65
C LEU A 51 -4.92 -4.45 -11.10
N GLU A 52 -3.82 -5.16 -11.34
CA GLU A 52 -3.40 -5.57 -12.69
C GLU A 52 -4.34 -6.57 -13.34
N ALA A 53 -5.02 -7.39 -12.54
CA ALA A 53 -5.98 -8.37 -13.03
C ALA A 53 -7.39 -7.79 -13.23
N GLY A 54 -7.61 -6.49 -12.94
CA GLY A 54 -8.93 -5.88 -13.01
C GLY A 54 -9.91 -6.47 -11.99
N LYS A 55 -9.39 -7.01 -10.89
CA LYS A 55 -10.15 -7.73 -9.85
C LYS A 55 -10.52 -6.85 -8.68
N VAL A 56 -10.66 -5.54 -8.90
CA VAL A 56 -11.14 -4.56 -7.91
C VAL A 56 -12.13 -3.62 -8.58
N SER A 57 -12.98 -2.96 -7.80
CA SER A 57 -13.89 -1.93 -8.32
C SER A 57 -13.16 -0.74 -8.93
N ARG A 58 -13.87 0.06 -9.71
CA ARG A 58 -13.31 1.31 -10.25
C ARG A 58 -12.96 2.28 -9.13
N ALA A 59 -13.81 2.41 -8.13
CA ALA A 59 -13.58 3.26 -6.96
C ALA A 59 -12.30 2.89 -6.21
N THR A 60 -12.04 1.59 -6.04
CA THR A 60 -10.80 1.08 -5.43
C THR A 60 -9.59 1.29 -6.34
N TYR A 61 -9.73 1.09 -7.65
CA TYR A 61 -8.64 1.32 -8.61
C TYR A 61 -8.15 2.78 -8.58
N SER A 62 -9.07 3.74 -8.46
CA SER A 62 -8.77 5.18 -8.37
C SER A 62 -8.44 5.68 -6.96
N ALA A 63 -8.39 4.80 -5.96
CA ALA A 63 -8.16 5.21 -4.59
C ALA A 63 -6.76 5.84 -4.39
N THR A 64 -6.69 6.76 -3.44
CA THR A 64 -5.43 7.31 -2.93
C THR A 64 -5.23 6.89 -1.49
N VAL A 65 -3.95 6.79 -1.10
CA VAL A 65 -3.53 6.44 0.26
C VAL A 65 -2.85 7.66 0.88
N PRO A 66 -3.32 8.15 2.04
CA PRO A 66 -2.67 9.24 2.75
C PRO A 66 -1.30 8.79 3.28
N VAL A 67 -0.28 9.59 3.05
CA VAL A 67 1.09 9.38 3.54
C VAL A 67 1.73 10.70 3.93
N LEU A 68 2.85 10.66 4.64
CA LEU A 68 3.74 11.81 4.78
C LEU A 68 4.92 11.66 3.83
N SER A 69 5.35 12.76 3.23
CA SER A 69 6.51 12.85 2.35
C SER A 69 7.57 13.72 3.01
N HIS A 70 8.78 13.18 3.13
CA HIS A 70 9.94 13.82 3.72
C HIS A 70 10.96 14.10 2.64
N PRO A 71 11.31 15.36 2.35
CA PRO A 71 12.25 15.68 1.28
C PRO A 71 13.67 15.17 1.62
N ALA A 72 14.42 14.75 0.60
CA ALA A 72 15.81 14.37 0.76
C ALA A 72 16.69 15.59 1.07
N ARG A 73 17.72 15.40 1.91
CA ARG A 73 18.70 16.44 2.26
C ARG A 73 19.82 16.63 1.21
N GLY A 74 19.71 15.95 0.07
CA GLY A 74 20.68 16.01 -1.03
C GLY A 74 21.80 14.97 -0.97
N VAL A 75 21.88 14.17 0.10
CA VAL A 75 22.77 13.01 0.19
C VAL A 75 22.11 11.83 -0.51
N ARG A 76 22.84 11.14 -1.39
CA ARG A 76 22.32 9.97 -2.10
C ARG A 76 22.35 8.74 -1.19
N PRO A 77 21.21 8.05 -0.99
CA PRO A 77 21.21 6.76 -0.31
C PRO A 77 21.95 5.71 -1.14
N ASP A 78 22.73 4.86 -0.48
CA ASP A 78 23.42 3.70 -1.02
C ASP A 78 23.26 2.48 -0.09
N ALA A 79 23.91 1.37 -0.42
CA ALA A 79 23.76 0.12 0.33
C ALA A 79 24.21 0.22 1.79
N TRP A 80 25.13 1.15 2.10
CA TRP A 80 25.70 1.34 3.42
C TRP A 80 24.86 2.29 4.28
N ASN A 81 24.46 3.45 3.75
CA ASN A 81 23.79 4.48 4.55
C ASN A 81 22.25 4.44 4.48
N ARG A 82 21.63 3.60 3.65
CA ARG A 82 20.16 3.58 3.45
C ARG A 82 19.30 3.40 4.70
N HIS A 83 19.89 2.99 5.82
CA HIS A 83 19.20 2.82 7.10
C HIS A 83 19.26 4.11 7.96
N GLU A 84 20.13 5.07 7.62
CA GLU A 84 20.35 6.34 8.32
C GLU A 84 19.34 7.41 7.85
N ILE A 85 18.05 7.11 7.99
CA ILE A 85 16.98 7.97 7.43
C ILE A 85 16.97 9.41 7.99
N TRP A 86 17.47 9.61 9.22
CA TRP A 86 17.58 10.92 9.88
C TRP A 86 18.60 11.83 9.20
N ASP A 87 19.68 11.26 8.67
CA ASP A 87 20.75 11.99 7.99
C ASP A 87 20.41 12.23 6.51
N LEU A 88 19.64 11.31 5.92
CA LEU A 88 19.29 11.33 4.50
C LEU A 88 18.09 12.23 4.19
N TYR A 89 17.15 12.40 5.13
CA TYR A 89 15.86 13.07 4.88
C TYR A 89 15.50 14.07 5.98
N ASP A 90 14.65 15.04 5.62
CA ASP A 90 14.05 15.97 6.57
C ASP A 90 12.81 15.35 7.21
N LEU A 91 13.00 14.72 8.37
CA LEU A 91 11.91 14.11 9.13
C LEU A 91 11.10 15.11 9.96
N GLU A 92 11.61 16.33 10.16
CA GLU A 92 10.98 17.36 11.00
C GLU A 92 9.91 18.16 10.23
N SER A 93 10.02 18.24 8.90
CA SER A 93 9.10 18.99 8.04
C SER A 93 8.32 18.11 7.05
N PRO A 94 7.49 17.14 7.52
CA PRO A 94 6.71 16.30 6.63
C PRO A 94 5.64 17.07 5.84
N GLN A 95 5.46 16.69 4.57
CA GLN A 95 4.33 17.13 3.76
C GLN A 95 3.27 16.04 3.69
N LYS A 96 2.00 16.38 3.94
CA LYS A 96 0.88 15.45 3.74
C LYS A 96 0.63 15.26 2.25
N VAL A 97 0.66 14.02 1.77
CA VAL A 97 0.50 13.67 0.35
C VAL A 97 -0.50 12.52 0.21
N GLN A 98 -1.21 12.49 -0.92
CA GLN A 98 -2.09 11.40 -1.32
C GLN A 98 -1.42 10.62 -2.46
N LEU A 99 -1.04 9.37 -2.22
CA LEU A 99 -0.45 8.51 -3.25
C LEU A 99 -1.53 7.71 -3.96
N ALA A 100 -1.55 7.77 -5.29
CA ALA A 100 -2.34 6.83 -6.07
C ALA A 100 -1.98 5.39 -5.68
N LEU A 101 -2.98 4.52 -5.51
CA LEU A 101 -2.79 3.17 -4.96
C LEU A 101 -1.70 2.38 -5.70
N ARG A 102 -1.62 2.50 -7.02
CA ARG A 102 -0.56 1.88 -7.84
C ARG A 102 0.85 2.37 -7.46
N LYS A 103 1.00 3.68 -7.21
CA LYS A 103 2.26 4.30 -6.79
C LYS A 103 2.61 3.88 -5.37
N TYR A 104 1.64 3.88 -4.46
CA TYR A 104 1.78 3.35 -3.11
C TYR A 104 2.36 1.92 -3.11
N CYS A 105 1.75 0.98 -3.85
CA CYS A 105 2.25 -0.38 -3.95
C CYS A 105 3.69 -0.44 -4.50
N ASN A 106 4.00 0.38 -5.50
CA ASN A 106 5.35 0.42 -6.07
C ASN A 106 6.40 0.86 -5.05
N GLN A 107 6.10 1.85 -4.20
CA GLN A 107 7.05 2.32 -3.19
C GLN A 107 7.39 1.22 -2.17
N LEU A 108 6.40 0.41 -1.80
CA LEU A 108 6.59 -0.69 -0.84
C LEU A 108 7.26 -1.92 -1.46
N ILE A 109 6.85 -2.33 -2.66
CA ILE A 109 7.41 -3.53 -3.33
C ILE A 109 8.87 -3.30 -3.75
N HIS A 110 9.20 -2.07 -4.17
CA HIS A 110 10.54 -1.72 -4.67
C HIS A 110 11.32 -0.86 -3.67
N SER A 111 11.00 -0.92 -2.38
CA SER A 111 11.65 -0.12 -1.36
C SER A 111 13.16 -0.39 -1.34
N PHE A 112 13.95 0.65 -1.60
CA PHE A 112 15.40 0.65 -1.42
C PHE A 112 15.78 1.16 -0.03
N VAL A 113 15.07 2.18 0.46
CA VAL A 113 15.11 2.63 1.85
C VAL A 113 13.89 2.06 2.56
N TRP A 114 14.12 1.46 3.73
CA TRP A 114 13.09 0.84 4.56
C TRP A 114 13.44 1.02 6.03
N ALA A 115 12.48 1.47 6.84
CA ALA A 115 12.59 1.47 8.29
C ALA A 115 11.21 1.31 8.95
N ILE A 116 11.18 0.65 10.09
CA ILE A 116 9.97 0.57 10.93
C ILE A 116 9.98 1.77 11.87
N SER A 117 8.82 2.40 12.05
CA SER A 117 8.62 3.52 12.95
C SER A 117 7.88 3.09 14.22
N ALA A 118 8.11 3.83 15.29
CA ALA A 118 7.31 3.75 16.49
C ALA A 118 6.98 5.17 16.96
N ASP A 119 5.75 5.35 17.44
CA ASP A 119 5.24 6.60 17.99
C ASP A 119 6.12 7.03 19.18
N GLU A 120 6.57 8.27 19.17
CA GLU A 120 7.53 8.80 20.15
C GLU A 120 6.97 8.80 21.59
N HIS A 121 5.65 8.87 21.76
CA HIS A 121 5.02 8.96 23.07
C HIS A 121 4.68 7.60 23.66
N LYS A 122 4.08 6.72 22.84
CA LYS A 122 3.58 5.41 23.25
C LYS A 122 4.65 4.32 23.07
N ASN A 123 5.68 4.59 22.27
CA ASN A 123 6.69 3.63 21.84
C ASN A 123 6.04 2.38 21.21
N LEU A 124 5.05 2.62 20.35
CA LEU A 124 4.24 1.61 19.68
C LEU A 124 4.37 1.78 18.18
N PHE A 125 4.36 0.67 17.43
CA PHE A 125 4.44 0.71 15.98
C PHE A 125 3.30 1.51 15.36
N ASP A 126 3.67 2.55 14.62
CA ASP A 126 2.76 3.51 14.02
C ASP A 126 2.89 3.57 12.49
N GLY A 127 3.87 2.88 11.90
CA GLY A 127 4.02 2.84 10.46
C GLY A 127 5.42 2.47 9.99
N VAL A 128 5.64 2.67 8.70
CA VAL A 128 6.92 2.37 8.04
C VAL A 128 7.37 3.53 7.18
N PHE A 129 8.68 3.73 7.14
CA PHE A 129 9.33 4.56 6.15
C PHE A 129 9.73 3.72 4.95
N ALA A 130 9.39 4.17 3.74
CA ALA A 130 9.75 3.51 2.50
C ALA A 130 10.02 4.49 1.38
N ALA A 131 11.06 4.23 0.60
CA ALA A 131 11.31 4.90 -0.68
C ALA A 131 11.87 3.91 -1.69
N SER A 132 11.29 3.90 -2.89
CA SER A 132 11.84 3.13 -4.00
C SER A 132 13.19 3.68 -4.47
N GLU A 133 13.99 2.86 -5.14
CA GLU A 133 15.27 3.30 -5.73
C GLU A 133 15.13 4.54 -6.63
N LYS A 134 13.99 4.68 -7.32
CA LYS A 134 13.69 5.82 -8.18
C LYS A 134 13.45 7.11 -7.37
N GLU A 135 12.77 7.02 -6.23
CA GLU A 135 12.32 8.20 -5.48
C GLU A 135 13.18 8.51 -4.25
N CYS A 136 14.06 7.60 -3.82
CA CYS A 136 14.89 7.78 -2.62
C CYS A 136 15.87 8.98 -2.70
N ARG A 137 16.11 9.52 -3.89
CA ARG A 137 16.90 10.77 -4.06
C ARG A 137 16.09 12.04 -3.87
N GLU A 138 14.77 11.94 -3.93
CA GLU A 138 13.87 13.08 -3.84
C GLU A 138 13.19 13.13 -2.48
N ARG A 139 12.71 11.96 -2.00
CA ARG A 139 11.86 11.88 -0.83
C ARG A 139 11.78 10.49 -0.22
N LEU A 140 11.45 10.47 1.06
CA LEU A 140 11.07 9.30 1.83
C LEU A 140 9.59 9.41 2.20
N TYR A 141 8.82 8.32 2.05
CA TYR A 141 7.45 8.30 2.52
C TYR A 141 7.36 7.64 3.88
N PHE A 142 6.61 8.26 4.79
CA PHE A 142 6.06 7.57 5.94
C PHE A 142 4.64 7.12 5.64
N VAL A 143 4.41 5.82 5.79
CA VAL A 143 3.11 5.18 5.61
C VAL A 143 2.57 4.81 7.00
N PRO A 144 1.53 5.50 7.49
CA PRO A 144 0.90 5.16 8.76
C PRO A 144 0.33 3.75 8.73
N VAL A 145 0.47 2.99 9.82
CA VAL A 145 -0.04 1.63 9.93
C VAL A 145 -1.55 1.56 9.68
N GLU A 146 -2.30 2.57 10.11
CA GLU A 146 -3.73 2.69 9.88
C GLU A 146 -4.05 2.74 8.39
N SER A 147 -3.23 3.46 7.60
CA SER A 147 -3.42 3.54 6.15
C SER A 147 -3.21 2.18 5.46
N ILE A 148 -2.26 1.38 5.97
CA ILE A 148 -2.00 0.01 5.48
C ILE A 148 -3.18 -0.91 5.86
N ILE A 149 -3.65 -0.82 7.10
CA ILE A 149 -4.78 -1.62 7.61
C ILE A 149 -6.05 -1.29 6.83
N ASP A 150 -6.35 0.00 6.64
CA ASP A 150 -7.56 0.47 5.98
C ASP A 150 -7.61 0.03 4.52
N ILE A 151 -6.50 0.16 3.78
CA ILE A 151 -6.47 -0.28 2.39
C ILE A 151 -6.58 -1.81 2.26
N CYS A 152 -5.95 -2.55 3.18
CA CYS A 152 -6.07 -4.01 3.22
C CYS A 152 -7.51 -4.44 3.53
N ARG A 153 -8.18 -3.80 4.51
CA ARG A 153 -9.58 -4.08 4.87
C ARG A 153 -10.53 -3.72 3.75
N ARG A 154 -10.36 -2.53 3.16
CA ARG A 154 -11.18 -2.06 2.04
C ARG A 154 -11.14 -3.03 0.87
N ILE A 155 -9.96 -3.46 0.46
CA ILE A 155 -9.80 -4.37 -0.68
C ILE A 155 -10.18 -5.80 -0.27
N GLY A 156 -9.79 -6.25 0.91
CA GLY A 156 -10.13 -7.58 1.40
C GLY A 156 -11.63 -7.82 1.55
N GLY A 157 -12.38 -6.80 1.99
CA GLY A 157 -13.83 -6.87 2.22
C GLY A 157 -14.70 -6.33 1.09
N GLU A 158 -14.12 -5.96 -0.05
CA GLU A 158 -14.89 -5.45 -1.19
C GLU A 158 -15.69 -6.58 -1.86
N ASP A 159 -17.01 -6.39 -1.93
CA ASP A 159 -17.96 -7.31 -2.57
C ASP A 159 -18.10 -7.01 -4.07
N ILE A 160 -17.61 -7.92 -4.91
CA ILE A 160 -17.67 -7.81 -6.37
C ILE A 160 -18.85 -8.63 -6.87
N TRP A 161 -19.82 -7.93 -7.46
CA TRP A 161 -21.08 -8.52 -7.95
C TRP A 161 -21.08 -8.80 -9.45
N GLY A 162 -20.31 -8.01 -10.21
CA GLY A 162 -20.30 -8.09 -11.67
C GLY A 162 -18.89 -8.04 -12.23
N VAL A 163 -18.73 -8.59 -13.43
CA VAL A 163 -17.51 -8.44 -14.24
C VAL A 163 -17.90 -8.12 -15.67
N ASN A 164 -17.46 -6.97 -16.17
CA ASN A 164 -17.67 -6.54 -17.54
C ASN A 164 -16.38 -6.64 -18.35
N LEU A 165 -16.45 -7.20 -19.56
CA LEU A 165 -15.35 -7.17 -20.52
C LEU A 165 -15.46 -5.89 -21.35
N ARG A 166 -14.46 -5.03 -21.25
CA ARG A 166 -14.36 -3.81 -22.07
C ARG A 166 -13.21 -3.93 -23.05
N ARG A 167 -13.22 -3.11 -24.09
CA ARG A 167 -12.11 -2.95 -25.03
C ARG A 167 -11.66 -1.51 -25.04
N ASP A 168 -10.34 -1.31 -25.07
CA ASP A 168 -9.79 0.03 -25.29
C ASP A 168 -9.78 0.39 -26.78
N SER A 169 -9.32 1.60 -27.09
CA SER A 169 -9.22 2.10 -28.46
C SER A 169 -8.22 1.32 -29.34
N SER A 170 -7.31 0.52 -28.74
CA SER A 170 -6.40 -0.36 -29.46
C SER A 170 -6.99 -1.74 -29.76
N GLY A 171 -8.21 -2.01 -29.26
CA GLY A 171 -8.89 -3.29 -29.35
C GLY A 171 -8.46 -4.29 -28.26
N ALA A 172 -7.58 -3.90 -27.33
CA ALA A 172 -7.19 -4.75 -26.22
C ALA A 172 -8.35 -4.88 -25.23
N ALA A 173 -8.69 -6.12 -24.89
CA ALA A 173 -9.77 -6.43 -23.98
C ALA A 173 -9.28 -6.45 -22.52
N TYR A 174 -10.06 -5.88 -21.61
CA TYR A 174 -9.76 -5.85 -20.19
C TYR A 174 -11.02 -6.05 -19.35
N TRP A 175 -10.85 -6.65 -18.18
CA TRP A 175 -11.94 -6.87 -17.23
C TRP A 175 -12.12 -5.67 -16.31
N VAL A 176 -13.38 -5.33 -16.05
CA VAL A 176 -13.78 -4.36 -15.03
C VAL A 176 -14.66 -5.08 -14.03
N SER A 177 -14.18 -5.22 -12.79
CA SER A 177 -15.00 -5.67 -11.67
C SER A 177 -15.89 -4.53 -11.19
N LEU A 178 -17.16 -4.85 -10.92
CA LEU A 178 -18.17 -3.90 -10.48
C LEU A 178 -18.71 -4.31 -9.11
N THR A 179 -18.86 -3.34 -8.21
CA THR A 179 -19.66 -3.51 -6.98
C THR A 179 -21.14 -3.58 -7.31
N ARG A 180 -21.96 -3.99 -6.35
CA ARG A 180 -23.41 -3.99 -6.50
C ARG A 180 -23.97 -2.62 -6.90
N GLU A 181 -23.49 -1.56 -6.25
CA GLU A 181 -23.87 -0.17 -6.52
C GLU A 181 -23.52 0.24 -7.96
N GLU A 182 -22.34 -0.16 -8.45
CA GLU A 182 -21.90 0.11 -9.83
C GLU A 182 -22.74 -0.66 -10.86
N VAL A 183 -23.12 -1.91 -10.56
CA VAL A 183 -24.04 -2.69 -11.41
C VAL A 183 -25.42 -2.06 -11.46
N GLU A 184 -25.97 -1.69 -10.30
CA GLU A 184 -27.30 -1.06 -10.21
C GLU A 184 -27.31 0.28 -10.97
N ALA A 185 -26.25 1.10 -10.86
CA ALA A 185 -26.13 2.37 -11.59
C ALA A 185 -26.08 2.19 -13.12
N GLU A 186 -25.37 1.18 -13.64
CA GLU A 186 -25.31 0.91 -15.09
C GLU A 186 -26.67 0.44 -15.67
N HIS A 187 -27.57 -0.11 -14.84
CA HIS A 187 -28.91 -0.50 -15.26
C HIS A 187 -29.92 0.65 -15.40
N PHE A 188 -29.64 1.83 -14.83
CA PHE A 188 -30.52 3.01 -14.93
C PHE A 188 -30.17 3.97 -16.08
N GLU A 189 -29.07 3.74 -16.80
CA GLU A 189 -28.64 4.55 -17.96
C GLU A 189 -29.07 3.98 -19.33
N ILE A 190 -29.94 2.96 -19.36
CA ILE A 190 -30.51 2.34 -20.58
C ILE A 190 -32.01 2.65 -20.68
#